data_AF-A0A7M3LVG6-F1
#
_entry.id   AF-A0A7M3LVG6-F1
#
_cell.length_a   1.000
_cell.length_b   1.000
_cell.length_c   1.000
_cell.angle_alpha   90.00
_cell.angle_beta   90.00
_cell.angle_gamma   90.00
#
_symmetry.space_group_name_H-M   'P 1'
#
loop_
_entity.id
_entity.type
_entity.pdbx_description
1 polymer ?
#
loop_
_entity_poly.entity_id
_entity_poly.type
_entity_poly.pdbx_seq_one_letter_code
_entity_poly.pdbx_strand_id
1 'polypeptide(L)'
;MTTTPHRLDAGLIADAATPIAAALAAVGDLGVAPTADVLISYTARGCIVRVADRRAEHQTAVEHAFQDAFTAAGWGVTYRQAGGLGLQHPSGLTRI
;
A
#
# COMPACT_ATOMS: atom_id res chain seq x y z
N MET A 1 -10.18 -17.36 -25.56
CA MET A 1 -10.19 -16.48 -24.38
C MET A 1 -8.82 -15.84 -24.24
N THR A 2 -8.67 -14.62 -24.72
CA THR A 2 -7.43 -13.83 -24.60
C THR A 2 -7.46 -13.12 -23.25
N THR A 3 -6.69 -13.61 -22.28
CA THR A 3 -6.39 -12.85 -21.07
C THR A 3 -5.48 -11.70 -21.46
N THR A 4 -6.06 -10.53 -21.69
CA THR A 4 -5.30 -9.30 -21.90
C THR A 4 -4.32 -9.16 -20.73
N PRO A 5 -3.00 -9.08 -20.95
CA PRO A 5 -2.07 -8.85 -19.88
C PRO A 5 -2.45 -7.52 -19.23
N HIS A 6 -2.84 -7.56 -17.96
CA HIS A 6 -3.13 -6.36 -17.20
C HIS A 6 -1.80 -5.63 -17.03
N ARG A 7 -1.50 -4.75 -18.00
CA ARG A 7 -0.24 -4.02 -18.04
C ARG A 7 -0.21 -3.12 -16.82
N LEU A 8 0.77 -3.33 -15.97
CA LEU A 8 1.01 -2.45 -14.85
C LEU A 8 1.36 -1.07 -15.42
N ASP A 9 0.60 -0.05 -15.05
CA ASP A 9 0.82 1.31 -15.53
C ASP A 9 1.97 1.94 -14.74
N ALA A 10 2.97 2.47 -15.45
CA ALA A 10 4.08 3.18 -14.82
C ALA A 10 3.60 4.43 -14.07
N GLY A 11 2.50 5.05 -14.50
CA GLY A 11 1.84 6.14 -13.79
C GLY A 11 1.38 5.73 -12.40
N LEU A 12 0.78 4.54 -12.25
CA LEU A 12 0.35 4.02 -10.95
C LEU A 12 1.53 3.83 -9.98
N ILE A 13 2.69 3.40 -10.48
CA ILE A 13 3.89 3.27 -9.65
C ILE A 13 4.38 4.65 -9.22
N ALA A 14 4.44 5.60 -10.16
CA ALA A 14 4.89 6.96 -9.88
C ALA A 14 3.98 7.65 -8.84
N ASP A 15 2.67 7.52 -8.99
CA ASP A 15 1.67 8.13 -8.10
C ASP A 15 1.70 7.50 -6.69
N ALA A 16 2.12 6.24 -6.57
CA ALA A 16 2.28 5.57 -5.28
C ALA A 16 3.57 5.97 -4.55
N ALA A 17 4.57 6.50 -5.24
CA ALA A 17 5.91 6.72 -4.67
C ALA A 17 5.88 7.71 -3.49
N THR A 18 5.16 8.82 -3.63
CA THR A 18 5.04 9.84 -2.58
C THR A 18 4.35 9.31 -1.31
N PRO A 19 3.14 8.71 -1.36
CA PRO A 19 2.52 8.17 -0.15
C PRO A 19 3.30 6.99 0.46
N ILE A 20 4.00 6.17 -0.34
CA ILE A 20 4.90 5.13 0.19
C ILE A 20 6.04 5.77 0.99
N ALA A 21 6.71 6.77 0.44
CA ALA A 21 7.81 7.45 1.13
C ALA A 21 7.33 8.11 2.43
N ALA A 22 6.16 8.74 2.43
CA ALA A 22 5.57 9.34 3.62
C ALA A 22 5.23 8.29 4.70
N ALA A 23 4.64 7.17 4.32
CA ALA A 23 4.35 6.07 5.25
C ALA A 23 5.63 5.48 5.85
N LEU A 24 6.66 5.24 5.04
CA LEU A 24 7.95 4.71 5.50
C LEU A 24 8.67 5.70 6.43
N ALA A 25 8.59 7.01 6.16
CA ALA A 25 9.12 8.02 7.07
C ALA A 25 8.41 8.00 8.43
N ALA A 26 7.07 7.94 8.44
CA ALA A 26 6.29 7.84 9.67
C ALA A 26 6.59 6.55 10.45
N VAL A 27 6.78 5.41 9.77
CA VAL A 27 7.24 4.16 10.42
C VAL A 27 8.63 4.32 11.02
N GLY A 28 9.54 5.01 10.33
CA GLY A 28 10.88 5.35 10.83
C GLY A 28 10.84 6.20 12.11
N ASP A 29 9.98 7.22 12.15
CA ASP A 29 9.80 8.10 13.32
C ASP A 29 9.25 7.35 14.55
N LEU A 30 8.50 6.26 14.34
CA LEU A 30 8.00 5.40 15.41
C LEU A 30 9.10 4.51 16.03
N GLY A 31 10.33 4.56 15.51
CA GLY A 31 11.43 3.70 15.97
C GLY A 31 11.21 2.22 15.66
N VAL A 32 10.29 1.91 14.75
CA VAL A 32 10.08 0.56 14.21
C VAL A 32 11.27 0.27 13.29
N ALA A 33 12.33 -0.23 13.90
CA ALA A 33 13.59 -0.60 13.26
C ALA A 33 13.37 -1.58 12.08
N PRO A 34 14.36 -1.80 11.18
CA PRO A 34 14.17 -2.21 9.78
C PRO A 34 13.70 -3.67 9.56
N THR A 35 13.19 -4.34 10.59
CA THR A 35 12.77 -5.75 10.57
C THR A 35 11.31 -5.96 10.17
N ALA A 36 10.49 -4.91 10.10
CA ALA A 36 9.21 -5.01 9.42
C ALA A 36 9.45 -4.93 7.92
N ASP A 37 9.80 -6.06 7.30
CA ASP A 37 9.89 -6.17 5.84
C ASP A 37 8.52 -5.80 5.25
N VAL A 38 8.39 -4.57 4.75
CA VAL A 38 7.17 -4.10 4.10
C VAL A 38 7.19 -4.61 2.66
N LEU A 39 6.27 -5.51 2.36
CA LEU A 39 6.06 -6.05 1.03
C LEU A 39 5.03 -5.18 0.30
N ILE A 40 5.47 -4.53 -0.77
CA ILE A 40 4.61 -3.74 -1.66
C ILE A 40 4.47 -4.48 -2.99
N SER A 41 3.25 -4.88 -3.32
CA SER A 41 2.92 -5.59 -4.56
C SER A 41 1.98 -4.74 -5.40
N TYR A 42 2.45 -4.27 -6.56
CA TYR A 42 1.61 -3.50 -7.46
C TYR A 42 0.57 -4.39 -8.16
N THR A 43 -0.58 -3.80 -8.44
CA THR A 43 -1.70 -4.41 -9.16
C THR A 43 -2.16 -3.46 -10.26
N ALA A 44 -3.07 -3.92 -11.13
CA ALA A 44 -3.63 -3.07 -12.18
C ALA A 44 -4.49 -1.88 -11.67
N ARG A 45 -4.78 -1.82 -10.37
CA ARG A 45 -5.65 -0.78 -9.78
C ARG A 45 -4.99 -0.02 -8.63
N GLY A 46 -3.71 -0.24 -8.36
CA GLY A 46 -3.00 0.32 -7.21
C GLY A 46 -1.98 -0.66 -6.64
N CYS A 47 -1.90 -0.82 -5.33
CA CYS A 47 -0.96 -1.75 -4.71
C CYS A 47 -1.52 -2.45 -3.47
N ILE A 48 -0.84 -3.50 -3.04
CA ILE A 48 -1.10 -4.22 -1.80
C ILE A 48 0.14 -4.05 -0.93
N VAL A 49 -0.06 -3.68 0.32
CA VAL A 49 1.00 -3.53 1.32
C VAL A 49 0.80 -4.56 2.42
N ARG A 50 1.86 -5.24 2.83
CA ARG A 50 1.84 -6.23 3.91
C ARG A 50 3.14 -6.18 4.69
N VAL A 51 3.09 -6.50 5.98
CA VAL A 51 4.29 -6.80 6.77
C VAL A 51 4.63 -8.28 6.59
N ALA A 52 5.89 -8.60 6.26
CA ALA A 52 6.30 -9.98 6.00
C ALA A 52 6.20 -10.84 7.26
N ASP A 53 6.62 -10.31 8.40
CA ASP A 53 6.43 -10.94 9.71
C ASP A 53 5.05 -10.60 10.29
N ARG A 54 4.12 -11.56 10.20
CA ARG A 54 2.76 -11.44 10.75
C ARG A 54 2.68 -11.49 12.27
N ARG A 55 3.80 -11.79 12.95
CA ARG A 55 3.91 -11.75 14.42
C ARG A 55 4.54 -10.46 14.90
N ALA A 56 4.94 -9.57 13.98
CA ALA A 56 5.50 -8.29 14.34
C ALA A 56 4.46 -7.48 15.14
N GLU A 57 4.82 -7.15 16.38
CA GLU A 57 4.01 -6.31 17.28
C GLU A 57 3.68 -4.94 16.63
N HIS A 58 4.47 -4.55 15.64
CA HIS A 58 4.34 -3.30 14.90
C HIS A 58 3.45 -3.38 13.65
N GLN A 59 2.84 -4.53 13.32
CA GLN A 59 2.01 -4.67 12.11
C GLN A 59 0.92 -3.61 12.05
N THR A 60 0.18 -3.40 13.15
CA THR A 60 -0.90 -2.41 13.23
C THR A 60 -0.38 -0.99 13.02
N ALA A 61 0.80 -0.66 13.58
CA ALA A 61 1.39 0.66 13.43
C ALA A 61 1.83 0.94 11.98
N VAL A 62 2.42 -0.07 11.32
CA VAL A 62 2.78 0.02 9.90
C VAL A 62 1.53 0.16 9.04
N GLU A 63 0.50 -0.68 9.25
CA GLU A 63 -0.75 -0.57 8.50
C GLU A 63 -1.40 0.81 8.70
N HIS A 64 -1.41 1.35 9.93
CA HIS A 64 -1.91 2.71 10.18
C HIS A 64 -1.15 3.79 9.42
N ALA A 65 0.18 3.75 9.44
CA ALA A 65 1.00 4.73 8.72
C ALA A 65 0.74 4.70 7.20
N PHE A 66 0.59 3.50 6.63
CA PHE A 66 0.24 3.34 5.22
C PHE A 66 -1.19 3.78 4.93
N GLN A 67 -2.16 3.48 5.79
CA GLN A 67 -3.52 3.94 5.65
C GLN A 67 -3.59 5.48 5.63
N ASP A 68 -2.94 6.14 6.59
CA ASP A 68 -3.00 7.59 6.73
C ASP A 68 -2.35 8.29 5.52
N ALA A 69 -1.17 7.84 5.10
CA ALA A 69 -0.46 8.42 3.96
C ALA A 69 -1.25 8.26 2.64
N PHE A 70 -1.82 7.08 2.39
CA PHE A 70 -2.58 6.83 1.16
C PHE A 70 -3.95 7.51 1.17
N THR A 71 -4.62 7.58 2.32
CA THR A 71 -5.86 8.36 2.47
C THR A 71 -5.61 9.84 2.23
N ALA A 72 -4.51 10.40 2.75
CA ALA A 72 -4.11 11.78 2.51
C ALA A 72 -3.80 12.06 1.02
N ALA A 73 -3.32 11.06 0.29
CA ALA A 73 -3.13 11.12 -1.17
C ALA A 73 -4.42 10.88 -1.97
N GLY A 74 -5.57 10.66 -1.32
CA GLY A 74 -6.87 10.43 -1.96
C GLY A 74 -7.11 9.01 -2.46
N TRP A 75 -6.26 8.05 -2.07
CA TRP A 75 -6.41 6.65 -2.46
C TRP A 75 -7.45 5.94 -1.59
N GLY A 76 -8.11 4.93 -2.16
CA GLY A 76 -9.00 4.06 -1.40
C GLY A 76 -8.19 3.05 -0.58
N VAL A 77 -8.53 2.84 0.69
CA VAL A 77 -7.86 1.87 1.58
C VAL A 77 -8.83 0.78 2.02
N THR A 78 -8.41 -0.48 1.93
CA THR A 78 -9.20 -1.64 2.36
C THR A 78 -8.35 -2.62 3.15
N TYR A 79 -8.86 -3.09 4.29
CA TYR A 79 -8.23 -4.16 5.06
C TYR A 79 -8.45 -5.51 4.39
N ARG A 80 -7.39 -6.30 4.28
CA ARG A 80 -7.43 -7.63 3.66
C ARG A 80 -7.51 -8.69 4.76
N GLN A 81 -8.43 -9.65 4.63
CA GLN A 81 -8.61 -10.70 5.65
C GLN A 81 -7.37 -11.60 5.87
N ALA A 82 -6.45 -11.64 4.90
CA ALA A 82 -5.17 -12.36 5.02
C ALA A 82 -4.01 -11.51 5.59
N GLY A 83 -4.32 -10.33 6.16
CA GLY A 83 -3.36 -9.35 6.66
C GLY A 83 -2.87 -8.40 5.56
N GLY A 84 -2.67 -7.13 5.93
CA GLY A 84 -2.25 -6.04 5.07
C GLY A 84 -3.39 -5.21 4.47
N LEU A 85 -2.99 -4.25 3.64
CA LEU A 85 -3.84 -3.23 3.05
C LEU A 85 -3.90 -3.36 1.53
N GLY A 86 -5.10 -3.26 0.97
CA GLY A 86 -5.33 -2.97 -0.44
C GLY A 86 -5.48 -1.47 -0.63
N LEU A 87 -4.63 -0.87 -1.46
CA LEU A 87 -4.54 0.56 -1.72
C LEU A 87 -4.92 0.80 -3.19
N GLN A 88 -6.07 1.42 -3.42
CA GLN A 88 -6.66 1.61 -4.74
C GLN A 88 -6.43 3.03 -5.25
N HIS A 89 -5.88 3.13 -6.45
CA HIS A 89 -5.57 4.41 -7.09
C HIS A 89 -6.86 5.20 -7.38
N PRO A 90 -6.86 6.54 -7.22
CA PRO A 90 -8.04 7.38 -7.44
C PRO A 90 -8.70 7.21 -8.82
N SER A 91 -7.90 7.03 -9.88
CA SER A 91 -8.41 6.81 -11.25
C SER A 91 -9.22 5.52 -11.39
N GLY A 92 -9.06 4.55 -10.48
CA GLY A 92 -9.81 3.31 -10.45
C GLY A 92 -11.08 3.36 -9.59
N LEU A 93 -11.33 4.46 -8.88
CA LEU A 93 -12.52 4.68 -8.05
C LEU A 93 -13.68 5.31 -8.84
N THR A 94 -13.42 5.80 -10.06
CA THR A 94 -14.38 6.53 -10.91
C THR A 94 -15.25 5.62 -11.80
N ARG A 95 -15.65 4.44 -11.34
CA ARG A 95 -16.71 3.65 -12.01
C ARG A 95 -17.94 3.59 -11.13
N ILE A 96 -18.84 4.55 -11.35
CA ILE A 96 -20.26 4.51 -10.97
C ILE A 96 -21.04 4.17 -12.23
#